data_AF-A0A431TWW2-F1
#
_entry.id   AF-A0A431TWW2-F1
#
_cell.length_a   1.000
_cell.length_b   1.000
_cell.length_c   1.000
_cell.angle_alpha   90.00
_cell.angle_beta   90.00
_cell.angle_gamma   90.00
#
_symmetry.space_group_name_H-M   'P 1'
#
loop_
_entity.id
_entity.type
_entity.pdbx_description
1 polymer ?
#
loop_
_entity_poly.entity_id
_entity_poly.type
_entity_poly.pdbx_seq_one_letter_code
_entity_poly.pdbx_strand_id
1 'polypeptide(L)'
;MTNVTLVAEVTFHPDSWLRFPLSQPLRLSLWPAANPVSAPAEFRILAPLRAGAAYTLRIDTLLLPGLEALMQPGAAIRFGMPPTRIAGAGRILRLEF
;
A
#
# COMPACT_ATOMS: atom_id res chain seq x y z
N MET A 1 2.09 6.59 17.53
CA MET A 1 2.45 6.17 16.17
C MET A 1 3.39 4.99 16.31
N THR A 2 3.13 3.91 15.59
CA THR A 2 3.89 2.65 15.70
C THR A 2 4.63 2.43 14.39
N ASN A 3 5.94 2.21 14.44
CA ASN A 3 6.68 1.71 13.27
C ASN A 3 6.28 0.26 13.06
N VAL A 4 5.69 -0.04 11.91
CA VAL A 4 5.23 -1.37 11.57
C VAL A 4 5.70 -1.69 10.18
N THR A 5 6.17 -2.91 10.00
CA THR A 5 6.32 -3.46 8.66
C THR A 5 5.08 -4.27 8.31
N LEU A 6 4.35 -3.84 7.29
CA LEU A 6 3.26 -4.63 6.70
C LEU A 6 3.86 -5.53 5.62
N VAL A 7 3.60 -6.83 5.69
CA VAL A 7 3.82 -7.71 4.53
C VAL A 7 2.47 -7.91 3.86
N ALA A 8 2.35 -7.46 2.61
CA ALA A 8 1.10 -7.48 1.88
C ALA A 8 1.26 -8.11 0.50
N GLU A 9 0.24 -8.85 0.06
CA GLU A 9 0.06 -9.20 -1.34
C GLU A 9 -0.67 -8.04 -2.02
N VAL A 10 -0.10 -7.52 -3.11
CA VAL A 10 -0.64 -6.37 -3.83
C VAL A 10 -0.63 -6.59 -5.34
N THR A 11 -1.61 -6.01 -6.01
CA THR A 11 -1.69 -5.96 -7.46
C THR A 11 -1.78 -4.51 -7.92
N PHE A 12 -0.93 -4.15 -8.87
CA PHE A 12 -0.90 -2.81 -9.46
C PHE A 12 -1.84 -2.75 -10.64
N HIS A 13 -2.66 -1.71 -10.71
CA HIS A 13 -3.56 -1.49 -11.83
C HIS A 13 -2.89 -0.58 -12.87
N PRO A 14 -3.07 -0.85 -14.17
CA PRO A 14 -2.61 0.08 -15.20
C PRO A 14 -3.44 1.37 -15.10
N ASP A 15 -2.76 2.48 -14.83
CA ASP A 15 -3.37 3.80 -14.81
C ASP A 15 -2.45 4.78 -15.53
N SER A 16 -3.03 5.74 -16.24
CA SER A 16 -2.36 6.74 -17.07
C SER A 16 -1.24 7.52 -16.37
N TRP A 17 -1.33 7.67 -15.04
CA TRP A 17 -0.32 8.37 -14.24
C TRP A 17 0.82 7.46 -13.76
N LEU A 18 0.67 6.13 -13.83
CA LEU A 18 1.69 5.14 -13.49
C LEU A 18 2.27 4.53 -14.77
N ARG A 19 3.55 4.80 -15.02
CA ARG A 19 4.27 4.14 -16.10
C ARG A 19 4.94 2.88 -15.58
N PHE A 20 4.57 1.76 -16.17
CA PHE A 20 5.19 0.46 -15.88
C PHE A 20 6.23 0.11 -16.97
N PRO A 21 7.33 -0.59 -16.61
CA PRO A 21 7.71 -0.97 -15.25
C PRO A 21 8.10 0.25 -14.40
N LEU A 22 7.80 0.21 -13.10
CA LEU A 22 8.22 1.26 -12.18
C LEU A 22 9.75 1.24 -12.06
N SER A 23 10.43 2.21 -12.66
CA SER A 23 11.90 2.25 -12.74
C SER A 23 12.56 3.14 -11.68
N GLN A 24 11.77 3.85 -10.88
CA GLN A 24 12.25 4.76 -9.83
C GLN A 24 11.48 4.54 -8.53
N PRO A 25 12.09 4.87 -7.38
CA PRO A 25 11.41 4.85 -6.10
C PRO A 25 10.13 5.69 -6.15
N LEU A 26 9.00 5.08 -5.82
CA LEU A 26 7.70 5.75 -5.80
C LEU A 26 7.18 5.84 -4.37
N ARG A 27 6.88 7.06 -3.91
CA ARG A 27 6.19 7.28 -2.64
C ARG A 27 4.69 7.19 -2.86
N LEU A 28 4.04 6.31 -2.11
CA LEU A 28 2.61 6.10 -2.16
C LEU A 28 2.01 6.22 -0.77
N SER A 29 0.72 6.50 -0.76
CA SER A 29 -0.14 6.45 0.41
C SER A 29 -0.91 5.13 0.41
N LEU A 30 -1.16 4.60 1.59
CA LEU A 30 -1.79 3.33 1.87
C LEU A 30 -2.98 3.56 2.80
N TRP A 31 -4.12 2.96 2.46
CA TRP A 31 -5.35 3.04 3.23
C TRP A 31 -5.97 1.65 3.44
N PRO A 32 -6.67 1.43 4.55
CA PRO A 32 -7.59 0.31 4.67
C PRO A 32 -8.74 0.48 3.67
N ALA A 33 -9.03 -0.57 2.89
CA ALA A 33 -10.10 -0.52 1.88
C ALA A 33 -11.48 -0.26 2.51
N ALA A 34 -11.68 -0.70 3.76
CA ALA A 34 -12.90 -0.48 4.53
C ALA A 34 -13.11 0.98 4.95
N ASN A 35 -12.04 1.79 5.00
CA ASN A 35 -12.13 3.20 5.37
C ASN A 35 -11.10 4.06 4.59
N PRO A 36 -11.36 4.33 3.30
CA PRO A 36 -10.44 5.08 2.44
C PRO A 36 -10.33 6.57 2.81
N VAL A 37 -11.19 7.08 3.71
CA VAL A 37 -11.18 8.48 4.19
C VAL A 37 -10.23 8.65 5.39
N SER A 38 -9.74 7.55 5.96
CA SER A 38 -8.74 7.60 7.05
C SER A 38 -7.43 8.26 6.61
N ALA A 39 -6.67 8.76 7.58
CA ALA A 39 -5.33 9.30 7.32
C ALA A 39 -4.43 8.18 6.76
N PRO A 40 -3.80 8.38 5.58
CA PRO A 40 -2.97 7.33 4.98
C PRO A 40 -1.72 7.04 5.79
N ALA A 41 -1.26 5.80 5.68
CA ALA A 41 0.12 5.44 5.97
C ALA A 41 0.97 5.66 4.69
N GLU A 42 2.15 6.25 4.80
CA GLU A 42 3.01 6.47 3.62
C GLU A 42 4.08 5.40 3.52
N PHE A 43 4.43 5.02 2.29
CA PHE A 43 5.48 4.04 2.03
C PHE A 43 6.21 4.31 0.71
N ARG A 44 7.36 3.65 0.53
CA ARG A 44 8.17 3.72 -0.69
C ARG A 44 8.30 2.34 -1.32
N ILE A 45 8.16 2.28 -2.64
CA ILE A 45 8.44 1.09 -3.44
C ILE A 45 9.83 1.23 -4.02
N LEU A 46 10.69 0.21 -3.87
CA LEU A 46 12.08 0.22 -4.35
C LEU A 46 12.34 -0.77 -5.50
N ALA A 47 11.38 -1.65 -5.81
CA ALA A 47 11.55 -2.71 -6.80
C ALA A 47 10.83 -2.38 -8.12
N PRO A 48 11.30 -2.91 -9.27
CA PRO A 48 10.57 -2.83 -10.51
C PRO A 48 9.32 -3.70 -10.47
N LEU A 49 8.16 -3.06 -10.63
CA LEU A 49 6.85 -3.72 -10.64
C LEU A 49 6.20 -3.56 -12.01
N ARG A 50 5.33 -4.51 -12.36
CA ARG A 50 4.53 -4.53 -13.59
C ARG A 50 3.04 -4.46 -13.24
N ALA A 51 2.24 -3.86 -14.10
CA ALA A 51 0.79 -3.86 -13.94
C ALA A 51 0.21 -5.28 -14.05
N GLY A 52 -0.85 -5.57 -13.31
CA GLY A 52 -1.61 -6.82 -13.35
C GLY A 52 -0.94 -8.02 -12.68
N ALA A 53 0.32 -7.92 -12.26
CA ALA A 53 1.01 -8.96 -11.51
C ALA A 53 0.80 -8.79 -10.00
N ALA A 54 0.66 -9.92 -9.31
CA ALA A 54 0.64 -9.97 -7.85
C ALA A 54 2.06 -9.96 -7.29
N TYR A 55 2.29 -9.16 -6.26
CA TYR A 55 3.57 -9.03 -5.58
C TYR A 55 3.39 -9.13 -4.08
N THR A 56 4.31 -9.84 -3.42
CA THR A 56 4.46 -9.71 -1.97
C THR A 56 5.42 -8.57 -1.69
N LEU A 57 4.92 -7.48 -1.12
CA LEU A 57 5.72 -6.32 -0.75
C LEU A 57 5.88 -6.24 0.76
N ARG A 58 7.09 -5.86 1.17
CA ARG A 58 7.40 -5.39 2.51
C ARG A 58 7.23 -3.87 2.53
N ILE A 59 6.32 -3.38 3.36
CA ILE A 59 5.91 -1.99 3.43
C ILE A 59 6.24 -1.46 4.82
N ASP A 60 7.35 -0.74 4.93
CA ASP A 60 7.73 -0.05 6.16
C ASP A 60 6.94 1.25 6.28
N THR A 61 6.15 1.41 7.34
CA THR A 61 5.30 2.58 7.52
C THR A 61 5.03 2.91 8.99
N LEU A 62 4.49 4.11 9.23
CA LEU A 62 4.05 4.59 10.54
C LEU A 62 2.53 4.51 10.62
N LEU A 63 2.02 3.61 11.47
CA LEU A 63 0.58 3.48 11.69
C LEU A 63 0.13 4.39 12.83
N LEU A 64 -0.96 5.11 12.57
CA LEU A 64 -1.73 5.80 13.60
C LEU A 64 -2.59 4.78 14.36
N PRO A 65 -2.86 4.96 15.66
CA PRO A 65 -3.60 3.97 16.47
C PRO A 65 -4.95 3.56 15.87
N GLY A 66 -5.69 4.49 15.27
CA GLY A 66 -6.97 4.19 14.60
C GLY A 66 -6.83 3.42 13.29
N LEU A 67 -5.68 3.50 12.61
CA LEU A 67 -5.39 2.77 11.39
C LEU A 67 -4.93 1.35 11.70
N GLU A 68 -4.15 1.17 12.77
CA GLU A 68 -3.62 -0.12 13.19
C GLU A 68 -4.73 -1.17 13.38
N ALA A 69 -5.85 -0.81 13.99
CA ALA A 69 -7.01 -1.69 14.14
C ALA A 69 -7.64 -2.14 12.80
N LEU A 70 -7.50 -1.32 11.75
CA LEU A 70 -8.03 -1.59 10.41
C LEU A 70 -7.02 -2.27 9.49
N MET A 71 -5.74 -2.27 9.86
CA MET A 71 -4.64 -2.81 9.07
C MET A 71 -4.09 -4.10 9.68
N GLN A 72 -4.99 -5.04 9.99
CA GLN A 72 -4.67 -6.36 10.54
C GLN A 72 -4.45 -7.40 9.44
N PRO A 73 -3.79 -8.55 9.73
CA PRO A 73 -3.70 -9.66 8.79
C PRO A 73 -5.08 -10.05 8.25
N GLY A 74 -5.22 -10.14 6.94
CA GLY A 74 -6.50 -10.37 6.28
C GLY A 74 -7.18 -9.10 5.75
N ALA A 75 -6.82 -7.93 6.24
CA ALA A 75 -7.46 -6.68 5.84
C ALA A 75 -7.14 -6.33 4.38
N ALA A 76 -8.17 -5.92 3.63
CA ALA A 76 -8.01 -5.36 2.31
C ALA A 76 -7.46 -3.95 2.38
N ILE A 77 -6.53 -3.62 1.48
CA ILE A 77 -5.85 -2.32 1.42
C ILE A 77 -5.92 -1.74 0.01
N ARG A 78 -5.84 -0.42 -0.07
CA ARG A 78 -5.70 0.34 -1.32
C ARG A 78 -4.50 1.24 -1.20
N PHE A 79 -3.79 1.46 -2.30
CA PHE A 79 -2.64 2.36 -2.32
C PHE A 79 -2.62 3.21 -3.58
N GLY A 80 -1.96 4.36 -3.52
CA GLY A 80 -1.98 5.35 -4.59
C GLY A 80 -1.44 6.72 -4.16
N MET A 81 -1.75 7.75 -4.94
CA MET A 81 -1.48 9.14 -4.60
C MET A 81 -2.83 9.87 -4.36
N PRO A 82 -3.06 10.43 -3.17
CA PRO A 82 -4.30 11.16 -2.92
C PRO A 82 -4.38 12.44 -3.78
N PRO A 83 -5.59 12.99 -4.01
CA PRO A 83 -6.89 12.50 -3.56
C PRO A 83 -7.61 11.56 -4.56
N THR A 84 -7.12 11.38 -5.78
CA THR A 84 -7.89 10.71 -6.85
C THR A 84 -7.16 9.58 -7.57
N ARG A 85 -5.89 9.30 -7.25
CA ARG A 85 -5.06 8.39 -8.05
C ARG A 85 -4.82 7.08 -7.31
N ILE A 86 -5.50 6.01 -7.71
CA ILE A 86 -5.37 4.69 -7.08
C ILE A 86 -4.43 3.84 -7.93
N ALA A 87 -3.34 3.41 -7.33
CA ALA A 87 -2.30 2.62 -7.98
C ALA A 87 -2.62 1.12 -7.99
N GLY A 88 -3.41 0.66 -7.02
CA GLY A 88 -3.73 -0.74 -6.88
C GLY A 88 -4.42 -1.05 -5.56
N ALA A 89 -4.57 -2.35 -5.33
CA ALA A 89 -5.18 -2.90 -4.14
C ALA A 89 -4.47 -4.18 -3.72
N GLY A 90 -4.76 -4.64 -2.51
CA GLY A 90 -4.15 -5.85 -1.98
C GLY A 90 -4.74 -6.28 -0.66
N ARG A 91 -4.00 -7.14 0.02
CA ARG A 91 -4.37 -7.69 1.33
C ARG A 91 -3.13 -7.83 2.20
N ILE A 92 -3.27 -7.50 3.48
CA ILE A 92 -2.21 -7.71 4.48
C ILE A 92 -2.11 -9.20 4.78
N LEU A 93 -0.90 -9.74 4.71
CA LEU A 93 -0.59 -11.12 5.05
C LEU A 93 -0.15 -11.23 6.51
N ARG A 94 0.72 -10.32 6.96
CA ARG A 94 1.20 -10.27 8.36
C ARG A 94 1.74 -8.88 8.72
N LEU A 95 1.89 -8.67 10.02
CA LEU A 95 2.50 -7.49 10.65
C LEU A 95 3.81 -7.91 11.33
N GLU A 96 4.83 -7.07 11.23
CA GLU A 96 6.08 -7.22 11.97
C GLU A 96 6.39 -5.91 12.71
N PHE A 97 6.87 -6.03 13.96
CA PHE A 97 7.11 -4.95 14.90
C PHE A 97 8.58 -4.89 15.30
#